data_AF-A0A455AUK7-F1
#
_entry.id   AF-A0A455AUK7-F1
#
_cell.length_a   1.000
_cell.length_b   1.000
_cell.length_c   1.000
_cell.angle_alpha   90.00
_cell.angle_beta   90.00
_cell.angle_gamma   90.00
#
_symmetry.space_group_name_H-M   'P 1'
#
loop_
_entity.id
_entity.type
_entity.pdbx_description
1 polymer ?
#
loop_
_entity_poly.entity_id
_entity_poly.type
_entity_poly.pdbx_seq_one_letter_code
_entity_poly.pdbx_strand_id
1 'polypeptide(L)'
;MEQPEDMASLSEFDSLAGSIPATKVEITVSCRNLLDKDMFSKSDPLCVMYTQGMENKQWREFGRTEVIDNTLNPDFVRKFIVDYFFEEKQNLRFDLYDVDSKSPDLSKHDFLGQAFCTLGEIVGSPGSRLEKSLTIGAFSLNSRTGKPMPAVSNGGVPGKKCGTIILSAEELSNCRDVATMQFCANKLDKKDFFGKSDPFLVFYRSNEDGTFTICHKTEVMKNTLNPVWQTFSIPVRALCNGDYDR
;
A
#
# COMPACT_ATOMS: atom_id res chain seq x y z
N MET A 1 21.10 -14.63 62.50
CA MET A 1 19.85 -13.86 62.66
C MET A 1 20.02 -12.65 61.75
N GLU A 2 19.23 -12.65 60.68
CA GLU A 2 19.43 -11.90 59.43
C GLU A 2 19.37 -10.38 59.62
N GLN A 3 20.32 -9.68 58.99
CA GLN A 3 20.19 -8.27 58.59
C GLN A 3 19.81 -8.27 57.10
N PRO A 4 18.84 -7.46 56.64
CA PRO A 4 18.69 -7.24 55.21
C PRO A 4 19.68 -6.17 54.75
N GLU A 5 20.47 -6.53 53.75
CA GLU A 5 21.37 -5.67 53.00
C GLU A 5 20.55 -4.83 52.00
N ASP A 6 20.45 -3.52 52.21
CA ASP A 6 19.98 -2.59 51.17
C ASP A 6 21.16 -2.22 50.26
N MET A 7 21.43 -3.07 49.28
CA MET A 7 22.21 -2.70 48.10
C MET A 7 21.31 -1.96 47.11
N ALA A 8 21.25 -0.63 47.22
CA ALA A 8 20.83 0.20 46.11
C ALA A 8 21.94 0.15 45.04
N SER A 9 21.78 -0.77 44.10
CA SER A 9 22.67 -0.94 42.95
C SER A 9 22.59 0.28 42.03
N LEU A 10 23.74 0.86 41.75
CA LEU A 10 23.99 1.75 40.62
C LEU A 10 23.59 1.07 39.31
N SER A 11 22.46 1.47 38.76
CA SER A 11 22.23 1.46 37.32
C SER A 11 21.33 2.63 36.94
N GLU A 12 21.86 3.84 37.16
CA GLU A 12 21.60 4.97 36.29
C GLU A 12 22.09 4.61 34.88
N PHE A 13 21.21 4.01 34.08
CA PHE A 13 21.25 4.05 32.62
C PHE A 13 19.80 4.01 32.14
N ASP A 14 19.01 4.97 32.63
CA ASP A 14 17.80 5.35 31.90
C ASP A 14 18.31 5.94 30.58
N SER A 15 18.23 5.11 29.56
CA SER A 15 18.85 5.40 28.28
C SER A 15 18.16 6.63 27.72
N LEU A 16 18.94 7.70 27.62
CA LEU A 16 18.79 8.78 26.64
C LEU A 16 18.83 8.19 25.21
N ALA A 17 17.97 7.24 24.89
CA ALA A 17 17.43 7.15 23.55
C ALA A 17 16.55 8.40 23.43
N GLY A 18 17.19 9.53 23.12
CA GLY A 18 16.48 10.72 22.68
C GLY A 18 15.44 10.24 21.68
N SER A 19 14.17 10.57 21.91
CA SER A 19 13.08 10.12 21.04
C SER A 19 13.50 10.49 19.62
N ILE A 20 13.93 9.51 18.83
CA ILE A 20 14.37 9.79 17.46
C ILE A 20 13.13 10.39 16.81
N PRO A 21 13.16 11.66 16.37
CA PRO A 21 11.97 12.31 15.87
C PRO A 21 11.46 11.50 14.69
N ALA A 22 10.30 10.87 14.86
CA ALA A 22 9.69 10.01 13.88
C ALA A 22 8.27 10.49 13.64
N THR A 23 7.92 10.73 12.38
CA THR A 23 6.54 11.02 11.99
C THR A 23 5.93 9.76 11.40
N LYS A 24 4.60 9.61 11.49
CA LYS A 24 3.92 8.49 10.83
C LYS A 24 3.55 8.90 9.42
N VAL A 25 4.00 8.13 8.45
CA VAL A 25 3.70 8.36 7.03
C VAL A 25 2.77 7.25 6.54
N GLU A 26 1.72 7.65 5.85
CA GLU A 26 0.84 6.76 5.10
C GLU A 26 1.30 6.67 3.65
N ILE A 27 1.52 5.44 3.18
CA ILE A 27 1.88 5.13 1.80
C ILE A 27 0.64 4.59 1.07
N THR A 28 0.22 5.32 0.06
CA THR A 28 -0.75 4.88 -0.94
C THR A 28 -0.04 4.21 -2.11
N VAL A 29 -0.59 3.08 -2.58
CA VAL A 29 -0.11 2.36 -3.75
C VAL A 29 -1.19 2.33 -4.83
N SER A 30 -0.79 2.57 -6.07
CA SER A 30 -1.58 2.28 -7.26
C SER A 30 -0.67 1.75 -8.37
N CYS A 31 -1.24 1.06 -9.36
CA CYS A 31 -0.47 0.61 -10.52
C CYS A 31 -1.20 0.94 -11.81
N ARG A 32 -0.45 1.04 -12.91
CA ARG A 32 -0.96 1.29 -14.25
C ARG A 32 -0.33 0.36 -15.26
N ASN A 33 -1.14 -0.11 -16.20
CA ASN A 33 -0.73 -0.97 -17.30
C ASN A 33 0.05 -2.21 -16.84
N LEU A 34 -0.44 -2.87 -15.78
CA LEU A 34 0.13 -4.14 -15.31
C LEU A 34 0.16 -5.17 -16.44
N LEU A 35 1.09 -6.11 -16.33
CA LEU A 35 1.22 -7.19 -17.30
C LEU A 35 -0.03 -8.06 -17.27
N ASP A 36 -0.69 -8.18 -18.41
CA ASP A 36 -1.77 -9.15 -18.60
C ASP A 36 -1.16 -10.54 -18.82
N LYS A 37 -1.34 -11.46 -17.87
CA LYS A 37 -0.86 -12.84 -17.96
C LYS A 37 -1.92 -13.83 -18.44
N ASP A 38 -3.18 -13.43 -18.42
CA ASP A 38 -4.31 -14.29 -18.74
C ASP A 38 -4.73 -14.16 -20.21
N MET A 39 -5.12 -15.28 -20.82
CA MET A 39 -5.61 -15.29 -22.21
C MET A 39 -7.10 -14.90 -22.33
N PHE A 40 -7.85 -14.96 -21.24
CA PHE A 40 -9.32 -14.82 -21.23
C PHE A 40 -9.88 -13.91 -20.12
N SER A 41 -9.02 -13.37 -19.25
CA SER A 41 -9.32 -12.43 -18.14
C SER A 41 -8.19 -11.41 -18.03
N LYS A 42 -8.37 -10.33 -17.25
CA LYS A 42 -7.24 -9.52 -16.78
C LYS A 42 -6.82 -10.00 -15.40
N SER A 43 -5.66 -9.56 -14.94
CA SER A 43 -5.14 -9.84 -13.61
C SER A 43 -6.04 -9.37 -12.45
N ASP A 44 -5.90 -10.08 -11.33
CA ASP A 44 -6.44 -9.81 -9.99
C ASP A 44 -5.30 -9.32 -9.06
N PRO A 45 -4.80 -8.07 -9.23
CA PRO A 45 -3.58 -7.61 -8.57
C PRO A 45 -3.68 -7.50 -7.04
N LEU A 46 -2.59 -7.91 -6.40
CA LEU A 46 -2.27 -7.72 -4.98
C LEU A 46 -0.87 -7.11 -4.83
N CYS A 47 -0.71 -6.11 -3.97
CA CYS A 47 0.60 -5.55 -3.63
C CYS A 47 1.05 -5.99 -2.24
N VAL A 48 2.31 -6.43 -2.14
CA VAL A 48 2.99 -6.77 -0.89
C VAL A 48 4.15 -5.80 -0.68
N MET A 49 4.16 -5.11 0.47
CA MET A 49 5.27 -4.25 0.86
C MET A 49 6.21 -5.01 1.80
N TYR A 50 7.50 -4.89 1.57
CA TYR A 50 8.56 -5.39 2.43
C TYR A 50 9.42 -4.24 2.94
N THR A 51 9.87 -4.36 4.19
CA THR A 51 10.86 -3.46 4.80
C THR A 51 12.15 -4.22 5.07
N GLN A 52 13.27 -3.51 5.07
CA GLN A 52 14.57 -4.08 5.37
C GLN A 52 15.01 -3.72 6.79
N GLY A 53 15.37 -4.72 7.60
CA GLY A 53 15.89 -4.48 8.95
C GLY A 53 17.27 -3.79 8.95
N MET A 54 17.48 -2.90 9.93
CA MET A 54 18.74 -2.16 10.16
C MET A 54 19.97 -3.06 10.25
N GLU A 55 19.87 -4.14 11.01
CA GLU A 55 21.03 -4.94 11.41
C GLU A 55 21.42 -6.01 10.39
N ASN A 56 20.45 -6.76 9.88
CA ASN A 56 20.71 -7.96 9.09
C ASN A 56 20.42 -7.79 7.59
N LYS A 57 19.94 -6.62 7.15
CA LYS A 57 19.53 -6.34 5.77
C LYS A 57 18.54 -7.38 5.20
N GLN A 58 17.82 -8.11 6.05
CA GLN A 58 16.81 -9.06 5.58
C GLN A 58 15.50 -8.35 5.27
N TRP A 59 14.87 -8.76 4.17
CA TRP A 59 13.53 -8.33 3.80
C TRP A 59 12.51 -9.04 4.68
N ARG A 60 11.61 -8.26 5.29
CA ARG A 60 10.47 -8.77 6.05
C ARG A 60 9.19 -8.22 5.44
N GLU A 61 8.21 -9.09 5.28
CA GLU A 61 6.88 -8.68 4.83
C GLU A 61 6.31 -7.70 5.86
N PHE A 62 5.98 -6.49 5.41
CA PHE A 62 5.34 -5.48 6.23
C PHE A 62 3.82 -5.65 6.21
N GLY A 63 3.26 -5.90 5.03
CA GLY A 63 1.84 -6.17 4.86
C GLY A 63 1.44 -6.28 3.40
N ARG A 64 0.15 -6.54 3.19
CA ARG A 64 -0.47 -6.70 1.86
C ARG A 64 -1.68 -5.78 1.71
N THR A 65 -1.95 -5.35 0.49
CA THR A 65 -3.20 -4.68 0.12
C THR A 65 -4.35 -5.68 0.04
N GLU A 66 -5.54 -5.20 -0.30
CA GLU A 66 -6.58 -6.04 -0.87
C GLU A 66 -6.23 -6.50 -2.30
N VAL A 67 -6.95 -7.52 -2.77
CA VAL A 67 -6.98 -7.97 -4.17
C VAL A 67 -8.02 -7.15 -4.91
N ILE A 68 -7.72 -6.69 -6.13
CA ILE A 68 -8.69 -5.99 -6.97
C ILE A 68 -8.97 -6.82 -8.22
N ASP A 69 -10.19 -7.31 -8.35
CA ASP A 69 -10.56 -8.21 -9.45
C ASP A 69 -10.48 -7.54 -10.84
N ASN A 70 -9.92 -8.26 -11.81
CA ASN A 70 -9.98 -8.04 -13.25
C ASN A 70 -9.57 -6.62 -13.69
N THR A 71 -8.40 -6.17 -13.24
CA THR A 71 -7.87 -4.85 -13.58
C THR A 71 -6.35 -4.84 -13.79
N LEU A 72 -5.91 -4.10 -14.82
CA LEU A 72 -4.50 -3.78 -15.05
C LEU A 72 -4.10 -2.41 -14.48
N ASN A 73 -5.05 -1.71 -13.86
CA ASN A 73 -4.87 -0.35 -13.33
C ASN A 73 -5.43 -0.23 -11.91
N PRO A 74 -4.95 -1.03 -10.94
CA PRO A 74 -5.50 -1.01 -9.59
C PRO A 74 -5.18 0.30 -8.85
N ASP A 75 -6.16 0.80 -8.11
CA ASP A 75 -6.00 1.81 -7.06
C ASP A 75 -6.35 1.17 -5.72
N PHE A 76 -5.34 0.89 -4.89
CA PHE A 76 -5.54 0.19 -3.63
C PHE A 76 -6.05 1.14 -2.54
N VAL A 77 -7.11 0.73 -1.87
CA VAL A 77 -7.72 1.36 -0.71
C VAL A 77 -6.83 1.16 0.51
N ARG A 78 -6.33 -0.06 0.75
CA ARG A 78 -5.49 -0.33 1.91
C ARG A 78 -4.14 0.38 1.79
N LYS A 79 -3.78 1.12 2.83
CA LYS A 79 -2.55 1.92 2.92
C LYS A 79 -1.55 1.25 3.86
N PHE A 80 -0.27 1.57 3.69
CA PHE A 80 0.78 1.15 4.61
C PHE A 80 1.19 2.33 5.50
N ILE A 81 1.06 2.17 6.83
CA ILE A 81 1.44 3.21 7.79
C ILE A 81 2.79 2.85 8.39
N VAL A 82 3.83 3.64 8.12
CA VAL A 82 5.20 3.40 8.57
C VAL A 82 5.72 4.58 9.38
N ASP A 83 6.61 4.32 10.33
CA ASP A 83 7.36 5.38 11.00
C ASP A 83 8.45 5.88 10.03
N TYR A 84 8.56 7.19 9.86
CA TYR A 84 9.56 7.85 9.03
C TYR A 84 10.64 8.47 9.91
N PHE A 85 11.88 8.02 9.71
CA PHE A 85 13.06 8.51 10.41
C PHE A 85 13.96 9.22 9.38
N PHE A 86 14.01 10.55 9.43
CA PHE A 86 14.67 11.35 8.39
C PHE A 86 16.18 11.10 8.26
N GLU A 87 16.84 10.68 9.34
CA GLU A 87 18.28 10.36 9.37
C GLU A 87 18.59 8.95 8.85
N GLU A 88 17.56 8.14 8.61
CA GLU A 88 17.71 6.73 8.32
C GLU A 88 17.37 6.39 6.87
N LYS A 89 18.20 5.52 6.27
CA LYS A 89 17.89 4.96 4.96
C LYS A 89 16.93 3.77 5.09
N GLN A 90 15.64 4.06 5.05
CA GLN A 90 14.58 3.05 5.14
C GLN A 90 14.25 2.45 3.76
N ASN A 91 14.79 1.26 3.46
CA ASN A 91 14.56 0.59 2.17
C ASN A 91 13.21 -0.15 2.14
N LEU A 92 12.49 0.04 1.04
CA LEU A 92 11.19 -0.55 0.74
C LEU A 92 11.27 -1.37 -0.55
N ARG A 93 10.55 -2.49 -0.58
CA ARG A 93 10.30 -3.29 -1.78
C ARG A 93 8.80 -3.53 -1.91
N PHE A 94 8.28 -3.37 -3.11
CA PHE A 94 6.89 -3.62 -3.45
C PHE A 94 6.84 -4.72 -4.49
N ASP A 95 6.19 -5.83 -4.16
CA ASP A 95 6.00 -6.98 -5.04
C ASP A 95 4.51 -7.05 -5.44
N LEU A 96 4.25 -7.20 -6.74
CA LEU A 96 2.90 -7.32 -7.29
C LEU A 96 2.66 -8.76 -7.74
N TYR A 97 1.48 -9.27 -7.41
CA TYR A 97 1.04 -10.62 -7.76
C TYR A 97 -0.35 -10.59 -8.39
N ASP A 98 -0.58 -11.53 -9.30
CA ASP A 98 -1.87 -11.89 -9.84
C ASP A 98 -2.45 -13.06 -9.02
N VAL A 99 -3.61 -12.86 -8.40
CA VAL A 99 -4.13 -13.80 -7.40
C VAL A 99 -5.05 -14.84 -8.03
N ASP A 100 -4.48 -16.00 -8.38
CA ASP A 100 -5.22 -17.09 -9.04
C ASP A 100 -6.13 -17.93 -8.11
N SER A 101 -6.00 -17.75 -6.78
CA SER A 101 -6.71 -18.59 -5.81
C SER A 101 -6.88 -17.92 -4.46
N LYS A 102 -7.67 -18.53 -3.57
CA LYS A 102 -7.86 -18.06 -2.18
C LYS A 102 -6.69 -18.41 -1.24
N SER A 103 -5.63 -19.01 -1.75
CA SER A 103 -4.47 -19.38 -0.94
C SER A 103 -3.75 -18.11 -0.43
N PRO A 104 -3.30 -18.04 0.83
CA PRO A 104 -2.45 -16.93 1.28
C PRO A 104 -0.99 -17.07 0.85
N ASP A 105 -0.61 -18.24 0.32
CA ASP A 105 0.74 -18.57 -0.13
C ASP A 105 1.07 -17.91 -1.49
N LEU A 106 1.97 -16.92 -1.46
CA LEU A 106 2.40 -16.15 -2.63
C LEU A 106 3.07 -16.99 -3.72
N SER A 107 3.57 -18.19 -3.39
CA SER A 107 4.17 -19.08 -4.38
C SER A 107 3.15 -19.69 -5.35
N LYS A 108 1.85 -19.60 -5.02
CA LYS A 108 0.74 -20.07 -5.85
C LYS A 108 0.08 -18.97 -6.68
N HIS A 109 0.72 -17.81 -6.76
CA HIS A 109 0.22 -16.63 -7.43
C HIS A 109 1.23 -16.14 -8.45
N ASP A 110 0.74 -15.53 -9.50
CA ASP A 110 1.54 -15.17 -10.63
C ASP A 110 2.27 -13.84 -10.39
N PHE A 111 3.60 -13.85 -10.31
CA PHE A 111 4.36 -12.63 -10.06
C PHE A 111 4.30 -11.65 -11.24
N LEU A 112 3.81 -10.42 -11.01
CA LEU A 112 3.61 -9.38 -12.01
C LEU A 112 4.80 -8.42 -12.12
N GLY A 113 5.56 -8.26 -11.04
CA GLY A 113 6.78 -7.44 -11.01
C GLY A 113 7.06 -6.84 -9.64
N GLN A 114 8.24 -6.23 -9.51
CA GLN A 114 8.64 -5.53 -8.28
C GLN A 114 9.26 -4.17 -8.54
N ALA A 115 9.22 -3.32 -7.51
CA ALA A 115 9.93 -2.06 -7.43
C ALA A 115 10.63 -1.90 -6.08
N PHE A 116 11.80 -1.28 -6.10
CA PHE A 116 12.57 -0.91 -4.91
C PHE A 116 12.65 0.60 -4.81
N CYS A 117 12.54 1.15 -3.61
CA CYS A 117 12.83 2.55 -3.31
C CYS A 117 13.14 2.70 -1.83
N THR A 118 13.47 3.89 -1.39
CA THR A 118 13.52 4.28 0.01
C THR A 118 12.27 5.09 0.36
N LEU A 119 11.89 5.08 1.64
CA LEU A 119 10.81 5.95 2.11
C LEU A 119 11.12 7.43 1.81
N GLY A 120 12.38 7.84 2.00
CA GLY A 120 12.84 9.19 1.67
C GLY A 120 12.73 9.55 0.18
N GLU A 121 12.89 8.59 -0.75
CA GLU A 121 12.65 8.83 -2.18
C GLU A 121 11.17 9.13 -2.47
N ILE A 122 10.23 8.51 -1.76
CA ILE A 122 8.79 8.78 -1.94
C ILE A 122 8.47 10.16 -1.35
N VAL A 123 8.82 10.39 -0.08
CA VAL A 123 8.53 11.64 0.63
C VAL A 123 9.16 12.84 -0.08
N GLY A 124 10.40 12.72 -0.53
CA GLY A 124 11.16 13.80 -1.19
C GLY A 124 10.87 14.00 -2.68
N SER A 125 10.03 13.15 -3.29
CA SER A 125 9.62 13.36 -4.68
C SER A 125 8.61 14.52 -4.81
N PRO A 126 8.52 15.21 -5.95
CA PRO A 126 7.55 16.29 -6.14
C PRO A 126 6.11 15.82 -5.84
N GLY A 127 5.41 16.55 -4.98
CA GLY A 127 4.06 16.16 -4.50
C GLY A 127 4.05 14.90 -3.62
N SER A 128 5.20 14.50 -3.07
CA SER A 128 5.41 13.24 -2.34
C SER A 128 4.88 12.02 -3.11
N ARG A 129 4.98 12.07 -4.44
CA ARG A 129 4.49 11.08 -5.39
C ARG A 129 5.63 10.55 -6.28
N LEU A 130 5.99 9.29 -6.08
CA LEU A 130 7.03 8.58 -6.81
C LEU A 130 6.42 7.59 -7.80
N GLU A 131 6.84 7.67 -9.07
CA GLU A 131 6.43 6.74 -10.12
C GLU A 131 7.63 5.89 -10.57
N LYS A 132 7.47 4.56 -10.61
CA LYS A 132 8.54 3.64 -11.04
C LYS A 132 8.00 2.55 -11.95
N SER A 133 8.80 2.15 -12.94
CA SER A 133 8.49 0.94 -13.72
C SER A 133 8.67 -0.31 -12.85
N LEU A 134 7.76 -1.26 -12.99
CA LEU A 134 7.89 -2.59 -12.42
C LEU A 134 8.92 -3.40 -13.23
N THR A 135 9.64 -4.27 -12.53
CA THR A 135 10.66 -5.14 -13.12
C THR A 135 10.34 -6.60 -12.82
N ILE A 136 10.50 -7.48 -13.81
CA ILE A 136 10.39 -8.93 -13.67
C ILE A 136 11.81 -9.50 -13.70
N GLY A 137 12.26 -10.10 -12.61
CA GLY A 137 13.57 -10.74 -12.49
C GLY A 137 14.08 -10.75 -11.04
N ALA A 138 14.83 -11.78 -10.67
CA ALA A 138 15.61 -11.75 -9.44
C ALA A 138 16.63 -10.59 -9.53
N PHE A 139 16.91 -9.88 -8.44
CA PHE A 139 18.10 -9.02 -8.40
C PHE A 139 19.24 -9.88 -7.87
N SER A 140 20.38 -9.87 -8.57
CA SER A 140 21.62 -10.33 -7.96
C SER A 140 22.19 -9.17 -7.16
N LEU A 141 22.53 -9.38 -5.89
CA LEU A 141 23.26 -8.37 -5.14
C LEU A 141 24.62 -8.17 -5.79
N ASN A 142 24.99 -6.93 -6.08
CA ASN A 142 26.36 -6.63 -6.41
C ASN A 142 27.23 -6.94 -5.19
N SER A 143 28.05 -8.00 -5.28
CA SER A 143 28.93 -8.50 -4.22
C SER A 143 29.88 -7.43 -3.64
N ARG A 144 30.18 -6.34 -4.37
CA ARG A 144 31.04 -5.25 -3.90
C ARG A 144 30.31 -4.06 -3.27
N THR A 145 29.04 -3.83 -3.62
CA THR A 145 28.32 -2.60 -3.20
C THR A 145 27.03 -2.86 -2.45
N GLY A 146 26.57 -4.13 -2.39
CA GLY A 146 25.27 -4.51 -1.84
C GLY A 146 24.07 -3.91 -2.57
N LYS A 147 24.30 -3.21 -3.69
CA LYS A 147 23.24 -2.61 -4.49
C LYS A 147 22.52 -3.70 -5.29
N PRO A 148 21.18 -3.62 -5.42
CA PRO A 148 20.44 -4.48 -6.34
C PRO A 148 20.93 -4.23 -7.77
N MET A 149 21.41 -5.26 -8.46
CA MET A 149 21.54 -5.24 -9.93
C MET A 149 20.44 -6.12 -10.52
N PRO A 150 19.75 -5.68 -11.59
CA PRO A 150 18.81 -6.52 -12.29
C PRO A 150 19.55 -7.81 -12.69
N ALA A 151 19.17 -8.97 -12.14
CA ALA A 151 19.60 -10.21 -12.76
C ALA A 151 18.76 -10.32 -14.02
N VAL A 152 19.44 -10.27 -15.16
CA VAL A 152 18.85 -10.68 -16.42
C VAL A 152 18.61 -12.18 -16.29
N SER A 153 17.48 -12.58 -15.71
CA SER A 153 17.00 -13.94 -15.87
C SER A 153 16.68 -14.10 -17.35
N ASN A 154 17.34 -15.06 -17.99
CA ASN A 154 17.21 -15.43 -19.41
C ASN A 154 15.79 -15.88 -19.85
N GLY A 155 14.73 -15.45 -19.16
CA GLY A 155 13.32 -15.63 -19.53
C GLY A 155 12.48 -14.34 -19.49
N GLY A 156 13.04 -13.21 -19.05
CA GLY A 156 12.40 -11.90 -19.19
C GLY A 156 12.78 -11.29 -20.53
N VAL A 157 11.81 -11.10 -21.44
CA VAL A 157 12.07 -10.43 -22.73
C VAL A 157 12.59 -9.01 -22.44
N PRO A 158 13.82 -8.66 -22.84
CA PRO A 158 14.33 -7.30 -22.71
C PRO A 158 13.37 -6.33 -23.41
N GLY A 159 12.83 -5.35 -22.67
CA GLY A 159 11.92 -4.34 -23.20
C GLY A 159 10.43 -4.57 -22.95
N LYS A 160 10.01 -5.67 -22.31
CA LYS A 160 8.60 -5.83 -21.91
C LYS A 160 8.31 -4.96 -20.68
N LYS A 161 7.55 -3.88 -20.84
CA LYS A 161 7.08 -3.04 -19.72
C LYS A 161 6.14 -3.88 -18.85
N CYS A 162 6.45 -4.02 -17.57
CA CYS A 162 5.70 -4.86 -16.62
C CYS A 162 4.65 -4.05 -15.84
N GLY A 163 4.28 -2.89 -16.39
CA GLY A 163 3.49 -1.86 -15.71
C GLY A 163 4.33 -0.87 -14.91
N THR A 164 3.61 0.07 -14.31
CA THR A 164 4.15 1.16 -13.50
C THR A 164 3.49 1.09 -12.13
N ILE A 165 4.28 1.24 -11.08
CA ILE A 165 3.80 1.48 -9.72
C ILE A 165 3.90 2.97 -9.41
N ILE A 166 2.88 3.50 -8.76
CA ILE A 166 2.79 4.87 -8.29
C ILE A 166 2.62 4.80 -6.77
N LEU A 167 3.53 5.45 -6.06
CA LEU A 167 3.60 5.51 -4.61
C LEU A 167 3.39 6.96 -4.18
N SER A 168 2.48 7.20 -3.26
CA SER A 168 2.30 8.52 -2.65
C SER A 168 2.47 8.41 -1.15
N ALA A 169 3.20 9.35 -0.55
CA ALA A 169 3.40 9.45 0.89
C ALA A 169 2.68 10.69 1.42
N GLU A 170 1.99 10.55 2.55
CA GLU A 170 1.39 11.66 3.28
C GLU A 170 1.68 11.51 4.77
N GLU A 171 2.10 12.60 5.41
CA GLU A 171 2.25 12.62 6.86
C GLU A 171 0.86 12.56 7.51
N LEU A 172 0.72 11.63 8.45
CA LEU A 172 -0.53 11.43 9.16
C LEU A 172 -0.72 12.53 10.21
N SER A 173 -1.83 13.27 10.08
CA SER A 173 -2.27 14.13 11.17
C SER A 173 -2.68 13.31 12.40
N ASN A 174 -2.62 13.94 13.57
CA ASN A 174 -3.07 13.34 14.83
C ASN A 174 -4.61 13.31 14.98
N CYS A 175 -5.36 13.50 13.89
CA CYS A 175 -6.82 13.45 13.91
C CYS A 175 -7.31 12.01 14.16
N ARG A 176 -8.10 11.84 15.23
CA ARG A 176 -8.69 10.56 15.63
C ARG A 176 -10.18 10.44 15.31
N ASP A 177 -10.75 11.47 14.69
CA ASP A 177 -12.15 11.51 14.36
C ASP A 177 -12.49 10.47 13.29
N VAL A 178 -13.72 9.97 13.35
CA VAL A 178 -14.26 8.95 12.45
C VAL A 178 -15.62 9.41 11.97
N ALA A 179 -15.82 9.39 10.65
CA ALA A 179 -17.11 9.64 10.03
C ALA A 179 -17.83 8.30 9.82
N THR A 180 -18.96 8.10 10.52
CA THR A 180 -19.85 6.96 10.31
C THR A 180 -21.00 7.37 9.40
N MET A 181 -21.19 6.65 8.30
CA MET A 181 -22.14 7.02 7.26
C MET A 181 -22.88 5.79 6.73
N GLN A 182 -24.09 6.03 6.23
CA GLN A 182 -24.86 5.06 5.46
C GLN A 182 -25.43 5.76 4.22
N PHE A 183 -25.34 5.10 3.08
CA PHE A 183 -25.85 5.61 1.82
C PHE A 183 -26.96 4.72 1.27
N CYS A 184 -27.89 5.34 0.55
CA CYS A 184 -28.81 4.64 -0.31
C CYS A 184 -28.96 5.40 -1.63
N ALA A 185 -29.36 4.69 -2.68
CA ALA A 185 -29.75 5.30 -3.94
C ALA A 185 -31.14 4.79 -4.34
N ASN A 186 -31.83 5.55 -5.17
CA ASN A 186 -33.17 5.20 -5.65
C ASN A 186 -33.25 5.40 -7.15
N LYS A 187 -33.89 4.45 -7.84
CA LYS A 187 -34.15 4.48 -9.29
C LYS A 187 -32.88 4.68 -10.13
N LEU A 188 -31.80 3.97 -9.79
CA LEU A 188 -30.62 3.92 -10.64
C LEU A 188 -30.98 3.39 -12.04
N ASP A 189 -30.21 3.80 -13.04
CA ASP A 189 -30.33 3.26 -14.39
C ASP A 189 -30.05 1.76 -14.39
N LYS A 190 -30.84 1.00 -15.15
CA LYS A 190 -30.53 -0.39 -15.50
C LYS A 190 -29.49 -0.39 -16.62
N LYS A 191 -28.28 -0.89 -16.34
CA LYS A 191 -27.18 -0.97 -17.32
C LYS A 191 -26.96 -2.37 -17.90
N ASP A 192 -27.50 -3.42 -17.29
CA ASP A 192 -27.29 -4.80 -17.73
C ASP A 192 -28.37 -5.31 -18.70
N PHE A 193 -27.94 -6.06 -19.73
CA PHE A 193 -28.82 -6.65 -20.75
C PHE A 193 -29.80 -7.69 -20.17
N PHE A 194 -29.38 -8.45 -19.16
CA PHE A 194 -30.19 -9.45 -18.46
C PHE A 194 -30.07 -9.28 -16.95
N GLY A 195 -30.82 -8.33 -16.37
CA GLY A 195 -30.83 -8.07 -14.93
C GLY A 195 -31.20 -6.62 -14.61
N LYS A 196 -31.01 -6.19 -13.37
CA LYS A 196 -30.79 -4.78 -12.97
C LYS A 196 -29.29 -4.60 -12.74
N SER A 197 -28.87 -3.37 -12.50
CA SER A 197 -27.47 -3.03 -12.22
C SER A 197 -26.95 -3.65 -10.91
N ASP A 198 -25.63 -3.74 -10.80
CA ASP A 198 -24.88 -4.14 -9.61
C ASP A 198 -24.13 -2.94 -8.96
N PRO A 199 -24.83 -1.95 -8.38
CA PRO A 199 -24.22 -0.69 -7.95
C PRO A 199 -23.30 -0.81 -6.72
N PHE A 200 -22.25 0.01 -6.70
CA PHE A 200 -21.33 0.26 -5.58
C PHE A 200 -20.90 1.73 -5.57
N LEU A 201 -20.36 2.20 -4.45
CA LEU A 201 -19.79 3.54 -4.30
C LEU A 201 -18.27 3.46 -4.12
N VAL A 202 -17.57 4.44 -4.68
CA VAL A 202 -16.15 4.67 -4.44
C VAL A 202 -15.98 6.11 -3.95
N PHE A 203 -15.32 6.26 -2.81
CA PHE A 203 -15.02 7.56 -2.23
C PHE A 203 -13.58 7.92 -2.58
N TYR A 204 -13.43 9.14 -3.07
CA TYR A 204 -12.14 9.72 -3.42
C TYR A 204 -11.91 10.96 -2.58
N ARG A 205 -10.71 11.11 -2.05
CA ARG A 205 -10.18 12.36 -1.51
C ARG A 205 -9.51 13.13 -2.62
N SER A 206 -9.73 14.44 -2.68
CA SER A 206 -8.94 15.34 -3.53
C SER A 206 -7.62 15.71 -2.83
N ASN A 207 -6.52 15.53 -3.55
CA ASN A 207 -5.18 15.89 -3.08
C ASN A 207 -4.84 17.35 -3.45
N GLU A 208 -3.83 17.93 -2.81
CA GLU A 208 -3.41 19.33 -3.05
C GLU A 208 -2.93 19.55 -4.50
N ASP A 209 -2.40 18.51 -5.13
CA ASP A 209 -1.95 18.52 -6.53
C ASP A 209 -3.10 18.33 -7.53
N GLY A 210 -4.35 18.29 -7.07
CA GLY A 210 -5.56 18.08 -7.87
C GLY A 210 -5.79 16.62 -8.28
N THR A 211 -4.93 15.69 -7.86
CA THR A 211 -5.17 14.25 -8.05
C THR A 211 -6.21 13.73 -7.05
N PHE A 212 -6.65 12.49 -7.25
CA PHE A 212 -7.61 11.84 -6.35
C PHE A 212 -7.04 10.54 -5.79
N THR A 213 -7.22 10.33 -4.49
CA THR A 213 -6.86 9.09 -3.80
C THR A 213 -8.11 8.37 -3.33
N ILE A 214 -8.25 7.10 -3.68
CA ILE A 214 -9.33 6.27 -3.16
C ILE A 214 -9.18 6.10 -1.64
N CYS A 215 -10.26 6.38 -0.92
CA CYS A 215 -10.32 6.28 0.54
C CYS A 215 -11.30 5.20 1.02
N HIS A 216 -12.32 4.86 0.22
CA HIS A 216 -13.25 3.78 0.55
C HIS A 216 -13.96 3.24 -0.69
N LYS A 217 -14.38 1.97 -0.62
CA LYS A 217 -15.23 1.31 -1.60
C LYS A 217 -16.24 0.44 -0.87
N THR A 218 -17.51 0.57 -1.22
CA THR A 218 -18.59 -0.23 -0.61
C THR A 218 -18.65 -1.64 -1.21
N GLU A 219 -19.46 -2.50 -0.62
CA GLU A 219 -19.89 -3.74 -1.25
C GLU A 219 -20.67 -3.48 -2.55
N VAL A 220 -20.64 -4.49 -3.43
CA VAL A 220 -21.44 -4.53 -4.65
C VAL A 220 -22.81 -5.10 -4.32
N MET A 221 -23.85 -4.29 -4.53
CA MET A 221 -25.24 -4.70 -4.30
C MET A 221 -25.81 -5.30 -5.59
N LYS A 222 -25.99 -6.63 -5.63
CA LYS A 222 -26.37 -7.31 -6.88
C LYS A 222 -27.83 -7.05 -7.28
N ASN A 223 -28.06 -6.86 -8.57
CA ASN A 223 -29.35 -6.86 -9.24
C ASN A 223 -30.38 -5.93 -8.56
N THR A 224 -30.00 -4.68 -8.29
CA THR A 224 -30.88 -3.67 -7.69
C THR A 224 -30.71 -2.28 -8.30
N LEU A 225 -31.80 -1.52 -8.36
CA LEU A 225 -31.80 -0.10 -8.73
C LEU A 225 -32.05 0.81 -7.52
N ASN A 226 -32.27 0.22 -6.34
CA ASN A 226 -32.49 0.95 -5.09
C ASN A 226 -31.59 0.37 -3.98
N PRO A 227 -30.26 0.47 -4.12
CA PRO A 227 -29.34 -0.07 -3.12
C PRO A 227 -29.44 0.70 -1.81
N VAL A 228 -29.32 -0.04 -0.72
CA VAL A 228 -29.00 0.48 0.62
C VAL A 228 -27.70 -0.21 1.01
N TRP A 229 -26.61 0.53 1.06
CA TRP A 229 -25.31 -0.03 1.44
C TRP A 229 -25.21 -0.15 2.96
N GLN A 230 -24.35 -1.06 3.43
CA GLN A 230 -24.08 -1.21 4.84
C GLN A 230 -23.51 0.08 5.44
N THR A 231 -23.77 0.29 6.73
CA THR A 231 -23.13 1.38 7.46
C THR A 231 -21.63 1.10 7.55
N PHE A 232 -20.81 2.10 7.25
CA PHE A 232 -19.36 2.01 7.35
C PHE A 232 -18.78 3.24 8.03
N SER A 233 -17.50 3.12 8.43
CA SER A 233 -16.77 4.18 9.11
C SER A 233 -15.46 4.45 8.38
N ILE A 234 -15.19 5.72 8.08
CA ILE A 234 -13.94 6.17 7.48
C ILE A 234 -13.26 7.13 8.46
N PRO A 235 -11.98 6.92 8.83
CA PRO A 235 -11.23 7.91 9.58
C PRO A 235 -11.22 9.24 8.84
N VAL A 236 -11.46 10.37 9.53
CA VAL A 236 -11.50 11.70 8.90
C VAL A 236 -10.17 12.01 8.19
N ARG A 237 -9.05 11.52 8.74
CA ARG A 237 -7.74 11.59 8.08
C ARG A 237 -7.70 10.95 6.68
N ALA A 238 -8.46 9.88 6.43
CA ALA A 238 -8.52 9.27 5.10
C ALA A 238 -9.41 10.07 4.13
N LEU A 239 -10.37 10.84 4.65
CA LEU A 239 -11.25 11.70 3.85
C LEU A 239 -10.59 13.04 3.48
N CYS A 240 -9.89 13.67 4.42
CA CYS A 240 -9.37 15.03 4.26
C CYS A 240 -8.06 15.31 5.01
N ASN A 241 -7.36 14.26 5.48
CA ASN A 241 -6.17 14.37 6.35
C ASN A 241 -6.41 15.14 7.66
N GLY A 242 -7.66 15.25 8.13
CA GLY A 242 -8.01 15.99 9.34
C GLY A 242 -8.16 17.50 9.12
N ASP A 243 -8.07 17.96 7.87
CA ASP A 243 -8.38 19.33 7.48
C ASP A 243 -9.82 19.40 6.97
N TYR A 244 -10.70 20.07 7.71
CA TYR A 244 -12.14 20.14 7.38
C TYR A 244 -12.45 21.22 6.34
N ASP A 245 -11.49 22.10 6.04
CA ASP A 245 -11.66 23.22 5.07
C ASP A 245 -11.13 22.86 3.67
N ARG A 246 -10.64 21.62 3.51
CA ARG A 246 -10.09 21.08 2.26
C ARG A 246 -11.15 20.71 1.21
#